data_AF-A0A656A1T6-F1
#
_entry.id   AF-A0A656A1T6-F1
#
_cell.length_a   1.000
_cell.length_b   1.000
_cell.length_c   1.000
_cell.angle_alpha   90.00
_cell.angle_beta   90.00
_cell.angle_gamma   90.00
#
_symmetry.space_group_name_H-M   'P 1'
#
loop_
_entity.id
_entity.type
_entity.pdbx_description
1 polymer ?
#
loop_
_entity_poly.entity_id
_entity_poly.type
_entity_poly.pdbx_seq_one_letter_code
_entity_poly.pdbx_strand_id
1 'polypeptide(L)' 'MIRPTLDWALSEGYLSEDDQHWQITEKGKLFLNDLLEAFMADEEE' A
#
# COMPACT_ATOMS: atom_id res chain seq x y z
N MET A 1 11.74 -1.37 4.87
CA MET A 1 11.13 -2.69 5.18
C MET A 1 9.68 -2.67 4.73
N ILE A 2 9.19 -3.65 3.97
CA ILE A 2 7.88 -3.55 3.30
C ILE A 2 6.63 -3.74 4.18
N ARG A 3 6.73 -4.50 5.29
CA ARG A 3 5.56 -4.87 6.13
C ARG A 3 4.87 -3.67 6.83
N PRO A 4 5.60 -2.72 7.44
CA PRO A 4 4.97 -1.54 8.04
C PRO A 4 4.15 -0.70 7.06
N THR A 5 4.67 -0.46 5.86
CA THR A 5 3.94 0.27 4.79
C THR A 5 2.71 -0.50 4.34
N LEU A 6 2.81 -1.83 4.25
CA LEU A 6 1.67 -2.68 3.93
C LEU A 6 0.57 -2.62 5.00
N ASP A 7 0.92 -2.74 6.29
CA ASP A 7 -0.05 -2.67 7.39
C ASP A 7 -0.76 -1.30 7.42
N TRP A 8 -0.02 -0.21 7.13
CA TRP A 8 -0.61 1.11 6.93
C TRP A 8 -1.58 1.14 5.75
N ALA A 9 -1.19 0.62 4.58
CA ALA A 9 -2.04 0.61 3.39
C ALA A 9 -3.32 -0.22 3.57
N LEU A 10 -3.25 -1.31 4.34
CA LEU A 10 -4.41 -2.12 4.74
C LEU A 10 -5.32 -1.34 5.71
N SER A 11 -4.73 -0.69 6.72
CA SER A 11 -5.47 0.14 7.69
C SER A 11 -6.19 1.32 7.03
N GLU A 12 -5.56 1.96 6.05
CA GLU A 12 -6.16 3.04 5.27
C GLU A 12 -7.21 2.53 4.26
N GLY A 13 -7.31 1.22 4.05
CA GLY A 13 -8.22 0.60 3.09
C GLY A 13 -7.82 0.87 1.63
N TYR A 14 -6.53 1.13 1.37
CA TYR A 14 -5.99 1.25 0.01
C TYR A 14 -5.75 -0.12 -0.63
N LEU A 15 -5.41 -1.10 0.20
CA LEU A 15 -5.24 -2.49 -0.20
C LEU A 15 -6.23 -3.38 0.56
N SER A 16 -6.57 -4.51 -0.06
CA SER A 16 -7.12 -5.68 0.61
C SER A 16 -6.14 -6.84 0.45
N GLU A 17 -5.99 -7.67 1.48
CA GLU A 17 -5.18 -8.89 1.40
C GLU A 17 -6.06 -10.13 1.42
N ASP A 18 -5.72 -11.10 0.57
CA ASP A 18 -6.14 -12.49 0.68
C ASP A 18 -4.93 -13.36 1.06
N ASP A 19 -5.13 -14.68 1.21
CA ASP A 19 -4.07 -15.60 1.63
C ASP A 19 -2.84 -15.63 0.70
N GLN A 20 -2.95 -15.09 -0.52
CA GLN A 20 -1.94 -15.21 -1.57
C GLN A 20 -1.57 -13.87 -2.23
N HIS A 21 -2.40 -12.83 -2.17
CA HIS A 21 -2.23 -11.60 -2.93
C HIS A 21 -2.73 -10.34 -2.20
N TRP A 22 -2.12 -9.22 -2.56
CA TRP A 22 -2.61 -7.88 -2.26
C TRP A 22 -3.31 -7.31 -3.48
N GLN A 23 -4.50 -6.75 -3.26
CA GLN A 23 -5.31 -6.15 -4.31
C GLN A 23 -5.59 -4.70 -3.96
N ILE A 24 -5.51 -3.82 -4.95
CA ILE A 24 -5.85 -2.40 -4.78
C ILE A 24 -7.37 -2.22 -4.74
N THR A 25 -7.85 -1.45 -3.76
CA THR A 25 -9.28 -1.13 -3.63
C THR A 25 -9.66 0.04 -4.54
N GLU A 26 -10.96 0.32 -4.68
CA GLU A 26 -11.42 1.53 -5.38
C GLU A 26 -10.91 2.82 -4.72
N LYS A 27 -10.79 2.85 -3.38
CA LYS A 27 -10.16 3.97 -2.66
C LYS A 27 -8.67 4.05 -3.00
N GLY A 28 -7.97 2.91 -2.97
CA GLY A 28 -6.55 2.85 -3.30
C GLY A 28 -6.23 3.40 -4.68
N LYS A 29 -7.09 3.17 -5.69
CA LYS A 29 -6.92 3.73 -7.05
C LYS A 29 -6.98 5.25 -7.08
N LEU A 30 -7.81 5.88 -6.23
CA LEU A 30 -7.92 7.35 -6.17
C LEU A 30 -6.68 7.98 -5.54
N PHE A 31 -6.01 7.27 -4.63
CA PHE A 31 -4.81 7.70 -3.92
C PHE A 31 -3.57 6.88 -4.33
N LEU A 32 -3.54 6.44 -5.60
CA LEU A 32 -2.50 5.53 -6.08
C LEU A 32 -1.11 6.15 -5.98
N ASN A 33 -0.97 7.45 -6.26
CA ASN A 33 0.33 8.11 -6.20
C ASN A 33 0.88 8.13 -4.77
N ASP A 34 0.05 8.50 -3.79
CA ASP A 34 0.43 8.52 -2.37
C ASP A 34 0.77 7.10 -1.87
N LEU A 35 0.02 6.10 -2.34
CA LEU A 35 0.29 4.69 -2.05
C LEU A 35 1.66 4.28 -2.61
N LEU A 36 1.96 4.61 -3.87
CA LEU A 36 3.25 4.29 -4.50
C LEU A 36 4.41 5.01 -3.80
N GLU A 37 4.25 6.29 -3.48
CA GLU A 37 5.27 7.07 -2.76
C GLU A 37 5.61 6.43 -1.42
N ALA A 38 4.61 5.98 -0.66
CA ALA A 38 4.82 5.30 0.63
C ALA A 38 5.63 3.98 0.49
N PHE A 39 5.52 3.28 -0.64
CA PHE A 39 6.32 2.07 -0.93
C PHE A 39 7.71 2.38 -1.50
N MET A 40 7.90 3.54 -2.12
CA MET A 40 9.18 3.97 -2.70
C MET A 40 10.04 4.77 -1.71
N ALA A 41 9.46 5.31 -0.63
CA ALA A 41 10.15 6.11 0.39
C ALA A 41 11.22 5.35 1.19
N ASP A 42 11.27 4.02 1.06
CA ASP A 42 12.33 3.16 1.61
C ASP A 42 13.59 3.09 0.70
N GLU A 43 13.57 3.66 -0.51
CA GLU A 43 14.70 3.65 -1.47
C GLU A 43 15.58 4.92 -1.44
N GLU A 44 15.30 5.88 -0.56
CA GLU A 44 16.22 7.00 -0.35
C GLU A 44 17.34 6.60 0.64
N GLU A 45 18.44 6.05 0.09
CA GLU A 45 19.77 6.02 0.74
C GLU A 45 20.38 7.42 0.89
#